data_AF-A0A7C7GR90-F1
#
_entry.id   AF-A0A7C7GR90-F1
#
_cell.length_a   1.000
_cell.length_b   1.000
_cell.length_c   1.000
_cell.angle_alpha   90.00
_cell.angle_beta   90.00
_cell.angle_gamma   90.00
#
_symmetry.space_group_name_H-M   'P 1'
#
loop_
_entity.id
_entity.type
_entity.pdbx_description
1 polymer ?
#
loop_
_entity_poly.entity_id
_entity_poly.type
_entity_poly.pdbx_seq_one_letter_code
_entity_poly.pdbx_strand_id
1 'polypeptide(L)'
;MINYKRKLSVFIPVQNVEDIIEECLESIKWADEIFIVDGFSTDKTLEICHRYSNVKIVQNEYENSGAQRSWGMPQVSHDWVLIIDSDERCNRQLKIEIENILSKEKINLDGYWVSIKTKFLGKLQNHDRALGHSGMRLVRKKTYKNYVLKSVHSK
;
A
#
# COMPACT_ATOMS: atom_id res chain seq x y z
N MET A 1 10.86 -13.61 25.39
CA MET A 1 11.21 -13.50 23.97
C MET A 1 11.13 -12.04 23.58
N ILE A 2 12.18 -11.48 22.97
CA ILE A 2 12.17 -10.09 22.50
C ILE A 2 11.23 -10.00 21.29
N ASN A 3 10.23 -9.12 21.35
CA ASN A 3 9.34 -8.85 20.23
C ASN A 3 9.97 -7.75 19.36
N TYR A 4 10.48 -8.10 18.18
CA TYR A 4 11.05 -7.15 17.24
C TYR A 4 9.94 -6.47 16.43
N LYS A 5 9.03 -5.74 17.10
CA LYS A 5 7.90 -5.08 16.43
C LYS A 5 8.38 -3.89 15.61
N ARG A 6 8.65 -4.12 14.33
CA ARG A 6 8.94 -3.05 13.36
C ARG A 6 7.64 -2.34 12.98
N LYS A 7 7.70 -1.02 12.90
CA LYS A 7 6.55 -0.22 12.45
C LYS A 7 6.34 -0.34 10.94
N LEU A 8 5.08 -0.31 10.53
CA LEU A 8 4.65 -0.39 9.14
C LEU A 8 3.93 0.89 8.73
N SER A 9 4.30 1.42 7.56
CA SER A 9 3.46 2.40 6.85
C SER A 9 2.74 1.72 5.70
N VAL A 10 1.51 2.13 5.42
CA VAL A 10 0.80 1.76 4.20
C VAL A 10 0.76 2.98 3.29
N PHE A 11 1.21 2.84 2.05
CA PHE A 11 1.22 3.92 1.06
C PHE A 11 0.05 3.75 0.09
N ILE A 12 -0.76 4.81 -0.08
CA ILE A 12 -1.93 4.80 -0.97
C ILE A 12 -1.97 6.07 -1.82
N PRO A 13 -1.87 5.96 -3.16
CA PRO A 13 -2.25 7.06 -4.05
C PRO A 13 -3.79 7.10 -4.19
N VAL A 14 -4.39 8.28 -4.08
CA VAL A 14 -5.85 8.46 -4.20
C VAL A 14 -6.19 9.65 -5.10
N GLN A 15 -7.32 9.58 -5.80
CA GLN A 15 -7.96 10.72 -6.46
C GLN A 15 -9.42 10.38 -6.74
N ASN A 16 -10.36 11.08 -6.10
CA ASN A 16 -11.81 10.91 -6.27
C ASN A 16 -12.31 9.45 -6.11
N VAL A 17 -12.12 8.87 -4.93
CA VAL A 17 -12.39 7.47 -4.60
C VAL A 17 -13.33 7.32 -3.39
N GLU A 18 -14.24 8.28 -3.17
CA GLU A 18 -15.13 8.30 -2.00
C GLU A 18 -15.94 7.01 -1.81
N ASP A 19 -16.34 6.35 -2.90
CA ASP A 19 -17.16 5.13 -2.88
C ASP A 19 -16.40 3.88 -2.39
N ILE A 20 -15.07 3.88 -2.41
CA ILE A 20 -14.25 2.68 -2.16
C ILE A 20 -13.20 2.85 -1.06
N ILE A 21 -12.80 4.09 -0.79
CA ILE A 21 -11.65 4.38 0.09
C ILE A 21 -11.89 3.90 1.53
N GLU A 22 -13.13 3.99 2.04
CA GLU A 22 -13.44 3.55 3.41
C GLU A 22 -13.17 2.04 3.60
N GLU A 23 -13.59 1.19 2.66
CA GLU A 23 -13.31 -0.25 2.74
C GLU A 23 -11.81 -0.56 2.66
N CYS A 24 -11.07 0.21 1.86
CA CYS A 24 -9.62 0.11 1.79
C CYS A 24 -9.00 0.42 3.17
N LEU A 25 -9.31 1.60 3.73
CA LEU A 25 -8.81 2.08 5.02
C LEU A 25 -9.14 1.11 6.16
N GLU A 26 -10.39 0.61 6.22
CA GLU A 26 -10.80 -0.38 7.21
C GLU A 26 -9.94 -1.66 7.19
N SER A 27 -9.53 -2.10 5.99
CA SER A 27 -8.72 -3.31 5.82
C SER A 27 -7.26 -3.14 6.29
N ILE A 28 -6.78 -1.91 6.42
CA ILE A 28 -5.39 -1.57 6.74
C ILE A 28 -5.21 -0.73 8.00
N LYS A 29 -6.29 -0.34 8.69
CA LYS A 29 -6.26 0.51 9.91
C LYS A 29 -5.38 -0.01 11.04
N TRP A 30 -4.92 -1.26 10.96
CA TRP A 30 -3.99 -1.88 11.89
C TRP A 30 -2.53 -1.46 11.69
N ALA A 31 -2.18 -0.78 10.60
CA ALA A 31 -0.85 -0.25 10.36
C ALA A 31 -0.52 0.93 11.29
N ASP A 32 0.78 1.18 11.54
CA ASP A 32 1.22 2.29 12.39
C ASP A 32 1.05 3.66 11.69
N GLU A 33 1.11 3.70 10.36
CA GLU A 33 0.86 4.88 9.53
C GLU A 33 0.11 4.48 8.26
N ILE A 34 -0.88 5.26 7.85
CA ILE A 34 -1.48 5.23 6.51
C ILE A 34 -1.11 6.54 5.82
N PHE A 35 -0.17 6.46 4.88
CA PHE A 35 0.35 7.57 4.12
C PHE A 35 -0.39 7.71 2.80
N ILE A 36 -1.22 8.74 2.69
CA ILE A 36 -2.07 9.02 1.54
C ILE A 36 -1.44 10.12 0.71
N VAL A 37 -1.28 9.88 -0.59
CA VAL A 37 -0.96 10.92 -1.56
C VAL A 37 -2.18 11.20 -2.40
N ASP A 38 -2.81 12.34 -2.13
CA ASP A 38 -4.04 12.76 -2.78
C ASP A 38 -3.77 13.62 -4.01
N GLY A 39 -4.43 13.25 -5.11
CA GLY A 39 -4.40 13.93 -6.40
C GLY A 39 -5.29 15.17 -6.48
N PHE A 40 -5.47 15.90 -5.37
CA PHE A 40 -6.45 16.98 -5.22
C PHE A 40 -7.89 16.51 -5.44
N SER A 41 -8.33 15.52 -4.67
CA SER A 41 -9.73 15.05 -4.72
C SER A 41 -10.70 16.19 -4.42
N THR A 42 -11.80 16.23 -5.18
CA THR A 42 -12.89 17.21 -5.05
C THR A 42 -14.17 16.61 -4.47
N ASP A 43 -14.18 15.30 -4.26
CA ASP A 43 -15.26 14.54 -3.63
C ASP A 43 -15.00 14.38 -2.11
N LYS A 44 -15.72 13.47 -1.44
CA LYS A 44 -15.56 13.24 0.01
C LYS A 44 -14.36 12.37 0.38
N THR A 45 -13.46 12.05 -0.55
CA THR A 45 -12.29 11.19 -0.29
C THR A 45 -11.49 11.69 0.92
N LEU A 46 -11.15 12.98 0.96
CA LEU A 46 -10.36 13.54 2.06
C LEU A 46 -11.14 13.56 3.37
N GLU A 47 -12.43 13.88 3.34
CA GLU A 47 -13.31 13.85 4.52
C GLU A 47 -13.32 12.45 5.16
N ILE A 48 -13.44 11.40 4.35
CA ILE A 48 -13.41 10.01 4.80
C ILE A 48 -12.03 9.68 5.42
N CYS A 49 -10.95 10.02 4.72
CA CYS A 49 -9.58 9.77 5.19
C CYS A 49 -9.28 10.44 6.55
N HIS A 50 -9.78 11.65 6.78
CA HIS A 50 -9.58 12.39 8.03
C HIS A 50 -10.25 11.73 9.26
N ARG A 51 -11.16 10.77 9.08
CA ARG A 51 -11.76 10.02 10.20
C ARG A 51 -10.77 9.07 10.90
N TYR A 52 -9.62 8.80 10.30
CA TYR A 52 -8.65 7.82 10.79
C TYR A 52 -7.44 8.49 11.45
N SER A 53 -7.22 8.17 12.73
CA SER A 53 -6.17 8.81 13.56
C SER A 53 -4.72 8.57 13.11
N ASN A 54 -4.47 7.50 12.37
CA ASN A 54 -3.15 7.10 11.86
C ASN A 54 -2.95 7.47 10.38
N VAL A 55 -3.87 8.24 9.79
CA VAL A 55 -3.73 8.74 8.42
C VAL A 55 -2.90 10.02 8.40
N LYS A 56 -1.93 10.07 7.49
CA LYS A 56 -1.20 11.27 7.10
C LYS A 56 -1.46 11.53 5.62
N ILE A 57 -2.01 12.69 5.31
CA ILE A 57 -2.36 13.10 3.95
C ILE A 57 -1.36 14.14 3.47
N VAL A 58 -0.86 13.94 2.25
CA VAL A 58 -0.15 14.95 1.46
C VAL A 58 -0.82 15.05 0.10
N GLN A 59 -0.70 16.21 -0.55
CA GLN A 59 -1.27 16.43 -1.87
C GLN A 59 -0.18 16.62 -2.91
N ASN A 60 -0.37 16.04 -4.10
CA ASN A 60 0.51 16.17 -5.25
C ASN A 60 -0.29 15.95 -6.53
N GLU A 61 0.05 16.71 -7.58
CA GLU A 61 -0.65 16.61 -8.87
C GLU A 61 -0.59 15.18 -9.41
N TYR A 62 -1.75 14.66 -9.81
CA TYR A 62 -1.85 13.27 -10.24
C TYR A 62 -1.45 13.12 -11.71
N GLU A 63 -0.21 12.70 -11.93
CA GLU A 63 0.25 12.27 -13.26
C GLU A 63 -0.09 10.79 -13.49
N ASN A 64 0.37 9.92 -12.58
CA ASN A 64 0.11 8.48 -12.58
C ASN A 64 0.52 7.87 -11.22
N SER A 65 0.11 6.62 -10.96
CA SER A 65 0.40 5.93 -9.71
C SER A 65 1.91 5.74 -9.45
N GLY A 66 2.73 5.58 -10.49
CA GLY A 66 4.18 5.48 -10.38
C GLY A 66 4.82 6.79 -9.91
N ALA A 67 4.43 7.91 -10.52
CA ALA A 67 4.86 9.25 -10.15
C ALA A 67 4.46 9.58 -8.70
N GLN A 68 3.21 9.30 -8.32
CA GLN A 68 2.75 9.50 -6.94
C GLN A 68 3.58 8.71 -5.93
N ARG A 69 3.85 7.44 -6.21
CA ARG A 69 4.72 6.61 -5.34
C ARG A 69 6.14 7.15 -5.25
N SER A 70 6.70 7.58 -6.38
CA SER A 70 8.08 8.10 -6.44
C SER A 70 8.24 9.38 -5.62
N TRP A 71 7.26 10.27 -5.74
CA TRP A 71 7.22 11.55 -5.04
C TRP A 71 6.91 11.40 -3.55
N GLY A 72 5.98 10.51 -3.20
CA GLY A 72 5.51 10.32 -1.83
C GLY A 72 6.40 9.41 -0.97
N MET A 73 7.03 8.37 -1.53
CA MET A 73 7.80 7.37 -0.75
C MET A 73 8.89 7.98 0.16
N PRO A 74 9.66 9.02 -0.26
CA PRO A 74 10.63 9.67 0.62
C PRO A 74 10.03 10.28 1.90
N GLN A 75 8.74 10.61 1.90
CA GLN A 75 8.03 11.33 2.96
C GLN A 75 7.36 10.39 4.00
N VAL A 76 7.35 9.09 3.72
CA VAL A 76 6.81 8.03 4.57
C VAL A 76 7.67 7.87 5.83
N SER A 77 7.04 7.66 6.99
CA SER A 77 7.73 7.70 8.28
C SER A 77 8.54 6.45 8.56
N HIS A 78 8.04 5.26 8.22
CA HIS A 78 8.68 3.99 8.60
C HIS A 78 9.57 3.38 7.50
N ASP A 79 10.46 2.47 7.90
CA ASP A 79 11.34 1.75 6.96
C ASP A 79 10.57 0.72 6.13
N TRP A 80 9.61 0.02 6.73
CA TRP A 80 8.75 -0.92 6.01
C TRP A 80 7.50 -0.22 5.50
N VAL A 81 7.23 -0.44 4.21
CA VAL A 81 6.10 0.16 3.50
C VAL A 81 5.34 -0.94 2.76
N LEU A 82 4.04 -1.02 3.01
CA LEU A 82 3.10 -1.79 2.21
C LEU A 82 2.44 -0.84 1.22
N ILE A 83 2.57 -1.09 -0.06
CA ILE A 83 1.93 -0.30 -1.12
C ILE A 83 0.59 -0.95 -1.45
N ILE A 84 -0.50 -0.19 -1.36
CA ILE A 84 -1.86 -0.64 -1.65
C ILE A 84 -2.52 0.43 -2.51
N ASP A 85 -3.25 0.00 -3.55
CA ASP A 85 -4.08 0.92 -4.34
C ASP A 85 -5.47 1.07 -3.68
N SER A 86 -6.17 2.19 -3.91
CA SER A 86 -7.42 2.52 -3.20
C SER A 86 -8.58 1.55 -3.44
N ASP A 87 -8.49 0.72 -4.48
CA ASP A 87 -9.43 -0.35 -4.81
C ASP A 87 -8.99 -1.74 -4.30
N GLU A 88 -7.87 -1.82 -3.59
CA GLU A 88 -7.37 -3.06 -2.99
C GLU A 88 -7.73 -3.18 -1.51
N ARG A 89 -7.97 -4.41 -1.04
CA ARG A 89 -8.32 -4.71 0.35
C ARG A 89 -7.34 -5.72 0.95
N CYS A 90 -6.73 -5.37 2.07
CA CYS A 90 -5.82 -6.26 2.79
C CYS A 90 -6.61 -7.29 3.59
N ASN A 91 -6.56 -8.56 3.18
CA ASN A 91 -7.25 -9.61 3.90
C ASN A 91 -6.52 -9.99 5.20
N ARG A 92 -7.22 -10.68 6.11
CA ARG A 92 -6.70 -11.11 7.40
C ARG A 92 -5.45 -11.99 7.29
N GLN A 93 -5.37 -12.85 6.27
CA GLN A 93 -4.24 -13.76 6.09
C GLN A 93 -2.96 -12.99 5.75
N LEU A 94 -3.05 -12.04 4.81
CA LEU A 94 -1.94 -11.17 4.44
C LEU A 94 -1.47 -10.32 5.63
N LYS A 95 -2.41 -9.76 6.41
CA LYS A 95 -2.08 -9.05 7.65
C LYS A 95 -1.22 -9.92 8.58
N ILE A 96 -1.67 -11.14 8.89
CA ILE A 96 -0.96 -12.05 9.80
C ILE A 96 0.43 -12.39 9.25
N GLU A 97 0.55 -12.63 7.94
CA GLU A 97 1.83 -12.89 7.29
C GLU A 97 2.80 -11.71 7.42
N ILE A 98 2.31 -10.47 7.21
CA ILE A 98 3.12 -9.26 7.36
C ILE A 98 3.56 -9.08 8.82
N GLU A 99 2.64 -9.19 9.79
CA GLU A 99 2.97 -9.09 11.22
C GLU A 99 4.02 -10.15 11.64
N ASN A 100 3.90 -11.38 11.12
CA ASN A 100 4.87 -12.45 11.34
C ASN A 100 6.23 -12.16 10.69
N ILE A 101 6.26 -11.56 9.50
CA ILE A 101 7.53 -11.15 8.85
C ILE A 101 8.20 -10.05 9.68
N LEU A 102 7.44 -9.03 10.08
CA LEU A 102 7.96 -7.84 10.74
C LEU A 102 8.44 -8.11 12.17
N SER A 103 7.90 -9.14 12.83
CA SER A 103 8.29 -9.56 14.19
C SER A 103 9.55 -10.45 14.24
N LYS A 104 10.09 -10.90 13.10
CA LYS A 104 11.33 -11.70 13.05
C LYS A 104 12.52 -10.91 13.57
N GLU A 105 13.42 -11.56 14.29
CA GLU A 105 14.68 -10.95 14.73
C GLU A 105 15.49 -10.40 13.55
N LYS A 106 15.68 -11.22 12.53
CA LYS A 106 16.45 -10.87 11.33
C LYS A 106 15.58 -10.98 10.08
N ILE A 107 15.58 -9.91 9.27
CA ILE A 107 14.94 -9.88 7.95
C ILE A 107 16.01 -9.58 6.91
N ASN A 108 16.45 -10.60 6.18
CA ASN A 108 17.51 -10.52 5.16
C ASN A 108 17.00 -10.09 3.78
N LEU A 109 15.70 -9.81 3.66
CA LEU A 109 15.06 -9.38 2.44
C LEU A 109 14.73 -7.88 2.54
N ASP A 110 14.77 -7.22 1.39
CA ASP A 110 14.41 -5.81 1.26
C ASP A 110 13.02 -5.62 0.63
N GLY A 111 12.35 -6.70 0.23
CA GLY A 111 10.99 -6.65 -0.28
C GLY A 111 10.38 -8.03 -0.51
N TYR A 112 9.06 -8.04 -0.64
CA TYR A 112 8.23 -9.22 -0.85
C TYR A 112 7.20 -8.94 -1.93
N TRP A 113 6.99 -9.95 -2.78
CA TRP A 113 5.89 -9.98 -3.73
C TRP A 113 4.61 -10.36 -3.00
N VAL A 114 3.54 -9.60 -3.24
CA VAL A 114 2.21 -9.84 -2.71
C VAL A 114 1.30 -10.15 -3.88
N SER A 115 0.57 -11.27 -3.79
CA SER A 115 -0.41 -11.66 -4.80
C SER A 115 -1.70 -10.87 -4.61
N ILE A 116 -2.16 -10.22 -5.67
CA ILE A 116 -3.42 -9.49 -5.71
C ILE A 116 -4.44 -10.39 -6.38
N LYS A 117 -5.59 -10.57 -5.72
CA LYS A 117 -6.71 -11.34 -6.26
C LYS A 117 -7.82 -10.40 -6.71
N THR A 118 -8.24 -10.55 -7.95
CA THR A 118 -9.36 -9.79 -8.51
C THR A 118 -10.69 -10.41 -8.09
N LYS A 119 -11.62 -9.58 -7.62
CA LYS A 119 -13.02 -9.96 -7.40
C LYS A 119 -13.84 -9.50 -8.59
N PHE A 120 -14.42 -10.45 -9.32
CA PHE A 120 -15.26 -10.16 -10.49
C PHE A 120 -16.66 -10.74 -10.28
N LEU A 121 -17.71 -9.93 -10.49
CA LEU A 121 -19.12 -10.28 -10.26
C LEU A 121 -19.38 -10.93 -8.89
N GLY A 122 -18.82 -10.35 -7.83
CA GLY A 122 -19.01 -10.84 -6.47
C GLY A 122 -18.19 -12.09 -6.10
N LYS A 123 -17.56 -12.75 -7.08
CA LYS A 123 -16.76 -13.96 -6.87
C LYS A 123 -15.27 -13.64 -6.89
N LEU A 124 -14.55 -14.13 -5.88
CA LEU A 124 -13.09 -14.15 -5.91
C LEU A 124 -12.66 -15.08 -7.05
N GLN A 125 -11.91 -14.53 -7.99
CA GLN A 125 -11.37 -15.31 -9.10
C GLN A 125 -10.16 -16.08 -8.56
N ASN A 126 -10.34 -17.39 -8.34
CA ASN A 126 -9.30 -18.28 -7.83
C ASN A 126 -8.62 -19.10 -8.92
N HIS A 127 -9.11 -19.00 -10.17
CA HIS A 127 -8.59 -19.77 -11.29
C HIS A 127 -7.98 -18.87 -12.35
N ASP A 128 -6.83 -19.36 -12.81
CA ASP A 128 -5.97 -18.88 -13.87
C ASP A 128 -5.01 -17.74 -13.51
N ARG A 129 -3.74 -18.03 -13.80
CA ARG A 129 -2.58 -17.12 -13.91
C ARG A 129 -2.85 -15.85 -14.77
N ALA A 130 -4.05 -15.72 -15.35
CA ALA A 130 -4.49 -14.64 -16.20
C ALA A 130 -5.11 -13.44 -15.45
N LEU A 131 -5.61 -13.59 -14.21
CA LEU A 131 -6.31 -12.50 -13.50
C LEU A 131 -5.70 -12.08 -12.17
N GLY A 132 -4.78 -12.88 -11.62
CA GLY A 132 -4.00 -12.53 -10.44
C GLY A 132 -2.61 -12.03 -10.85
N HIS A 133 -2.31 -10.78 -10.54
CA HIS A 133 -0.98 -10.20 -10.72
C HIS A 133 -0.29 -10.10 -9.36
N SER A 134 1.03 -10.35 -9.35
CA SER A 134 1.84 -10.16 -8.15
C SER A 134 2.66 -8.89 -8.32
N GLY A 135 2.68 -8.04 -7.29
CA GLY A 135 3.50 -6.84 -7.26
C GLY A 135 4.46 -6.88 -6.08
N MET A 136 5.62 -6.24 -6.20
CA MET A 136 6.50 -6.01 -5.05
C MET A 136 5.85 -4.93 -4.17
N ARG A 137 5.01 -5.34 -3.20
CA ARG A 137 4.15 -4.44 -2.42
C ARG A 137 4.64 -4.20 -1.01
N LEU A 138 5.28 -5.17 -0.34
CA LEU A 138 5.91 -4.95 0.97
C LEU A 138 7.39 -4.73 0.76
N VAL A 139 7.89 -3.52 1.01
CA VAL A 139 9.27 -3.12 0.67
C VAL A 139 9.91 -2.31 1.78
N ARG A 140 11.24 -2.33 1.81
CA ARG A 140 12.00 -1.31 2.52
C ARG A 140 12.04 -0.02 1.71
N LYS A 141 11.77 1.09 2.39
CA LYS A 141 11.79 2.45 1.82
C LYS A 141 13.09 2.75 1.07
N LYS A 142 14.24 2.35 1.64
CA LYS A 142 15.57 2.53 1.02
C LYS A 142 15.70 1.83 -0.35
N THR A 143 15.04 0.68 -0.50
CA THR A 143 15.18 -0.18 -1.68
C THR A 143 14.21 0.24 -2.78
N TYR A 144 13.04 0.76 -2.41
CA TYR A 144 12.07 1.28 -3.38
C TYR A 144 12.64 2.38 -4.28
N LYS A 145 13.44 3.30 -3.71
CA LYS A 145 14.12 4.36 -4.47
C LYS A 145 14.96 3.82 -5.62
N ASN A 146 15.64 2.69 -5.41
CA ASN A 146 16.48 2.04 -6.43
C ASN A 146 15.66 1.26 -7.47
N TYR A 147 14.45 0.82 -7.12
CA TYR A 147 13.58 0.06 -8.01
C TYR A 147 12.89 0.98 -9.03
N VAL A 148 12.33 2.09 -8.56
CA VAL A 148 11.67 3.11 -9.41
C VAL A 148 12.63 3.67 -10.45
N LEU A 149 13.86 3.99 -10.07
CA LEU A 149 14.85 4.55 -10.99
C LEU A 149 15.30 3.57 -12.09
N LYS A 150 14.98 2.27 -11.97
CA LYS A 150 15.37 1.22 -12.91
C LYS A 150 14.23 0.73 -13.80
N SER A 151 12.99 1.22 -13.66
CA SER A 151 11.89 0.81 -14.54
C SER A 151 12.10 1.37 -15.95
N VAL A 152 12.61 0.52 -16.83
CA VAL A 152 12.61 0.72 -18.28
C VAL A 152 11.27 0.23 -18.79
N HIS A 153 10.46 1.12 -19.38
CA HIS A 153 9.23 0.70 -20.05
C HIS A 153 9.58 -0.21 -21.24
N SER A 154 8.89 -1.34 -21.37
CA SER A 154 8.70 -1.93 -22.70
C SER A 154 7.79 -1.00 -23.47
N LYS A 155 8.22 -0.59 -24.66
CA LYS A 155 7.30 -0.05 -25.67
C LYS A 155 6.22 -1.07 -26.01
#